data_AF-A0A1E3S3K7-F1
#
_entry.id   AF-A0A1E3S3K7-F1
#
_cell.length_a   1.000
_cell.length_b   1.000
_cell.length_c   1.000
_cell.angle_alpha   90.00
_cell.angle_beta   90.00
_cell.angle_gamma   90.00
#
_symmetry.space_group_name_H-M   'P 1'
#
loop_
_entity.id
_entity.type
_entity.pdbx_description
1 polymer ?
#
loop_
_entity_poly.entity_id
_entity_poly.type
_entity_poly.pdbx_seq_one_letter_code
_entity_poly.pdbx_strand_id
1 'polypeptide(L)'
;MVDFDIDRVSRTISAALYGPGGVGLVVKVFTGLPGVIHTPAKRGLFRSNPERIQIGDWRYEIAHDGRLLAAHLVNGIVIGEEILDAAAVGPHIGRALGQIVARYGATVIPNINAATEVLATSSGYSQ
;
A
#
# COMPACT_ATOMS: atom_id res chain seq x y z
N MET A 1 -10.59 7.52 -21.90
CA MET A 1 -9.84 7.88 -20.68
C MET A 1 -9.64 6.61 -19.87
N VAL A 2 -8.43 6.33 -19.40
CA VAL A 2 -8.21 5.21 -18.47
C VAL A 2 -8.75 5.68 -17.13
N ASP A 3 -9.82 5.06 -16.66
CA ASP A 3 -10.40 5.39 -15.35
C ASP A 3 -9.71 4.58 -14.26
N PHE A 4 -9.64 5.14 -13.05
CA PHE A 4 -9.06 4.46 -11.91
C PHE A 4 -10.15 3.65 -11.20
N ASP A 5 -10.16 2.34 -11.42
CA ASP A 5 -11.08 1.41 -10.77
C ASP A 5 -10.59 1.06 -9.35
N ILE A 6 -11.01 1.88 -8.38
CA ILE A 6 -10.67 1.69 -6.97
C ILE A 6 -11.20 0.35 -6.42
N ASP A 7 -12.37 -0.09 -6.85
CA ASP A 7 -13.02 -1.30 -6.34
C ASP A 7 -12.26 -2.56 -6.78
N ARG A 8 -11.83 -2.61 -8.05
CA ARG A 8 -10.94 -3.67 -8.56
C ARG A 8 -9.63 -3.69 -7.79
N VAL A 9 -8.98 -2.54 -7.61
CA VAL A 9 -7.69 -2.46 -6.91
C VAL A 9 -7.84 -2.92 -5.46
N SER A 10 -8.83 -2.41 -4.74
CA SER A 10 -9.10 -2.80 -3.36
C SER A 10 -9.38 -4.29 -3.22
N ARG A 11 -10.17 -4.89 -4.13
CA ARG A 11 -10.44 -6.33 -4.12
C ARG A 11 -9.19 -7.15 -4.36
N THR A 12 -8.36 -6.78 -5.33
CA THR A 12 -7.10 -7.47 -5.62
C THR A 12 -6.14 -7.40 -4.44
N ILE A 13 -6.04 -6.25 -3.79
CA ILE A 13 -5.24 -6.09 -2.57
C ILE A 13 -5.79 -7.00 -1.47
N SER A 14 -7.09 -6.95 -1.19
CA SER A 14 -7.71 -7.79 -0.17
C SER A 14 -7.49 -9.28 -0.44
N ALA A 15 -7.58 -9.73 -1.70
CA ALA A 15 -7.30 -11.12 -2.06
C ALA A 15 -5.82 -11.49 -1.81
N ALA A 16 -4.90 -10.58 -2.15
CA ALA A 16 -3.47 -10.81 -1.97
C ALA A 16 -3.03 -10.89 -0.50
N LEU A 17 -3.76 -10.26 0.41
CA LEU A 17 -3.48 -10.34 1.86
C LEU A 17 -3.62 -11.76 2.42
N TYR A 18 -4.53 -12.57 1.86
CA TYR A 18 -4.71 -13.96 2.23
C TYR A 18 -3.74 -14.90 1.51
N GLY A 19 -2.97 -14.39 0.55
CA GLY A 19 -1.97 -15.13 -0.21
C GLY A 19 -0.62 -15.26 0.51
N PRO A 20 0.32 -16.05 -0.04
CA PRO A 20 1.59 -16.39 0.60
C PRO A 20 2.53 -15.19 0.84
N GLY A 21 2.26 -14.03 0.23
CA GLY A 21 3.04 -12.80 0.43
C GLY A 21 2.50 -11.83 1.49
N GLY A 22 1.25 -12.01 1.93
CA GLY A 22 0.61 -11.17 2.94
C GLY A 22 0.71 -9.66 2.70
N VAL A 23 0.65 -8.88 3.78
CA VAL A 23 0.70 -7.41 3.79
C VAL A 23 2.02 -6.86 3.21
N GLY A 24 3.14 -7.55 3.42
CA GLY A 24 4.45 -7.11 2.95
C GLY A 24 4.57 -7.08 1.42
N LEU A 25 3.99 -8.07 0.74
CA LEU A 25 3.96 -8.09 -0.72
C LEU A 25 3.08 -6.97 -1.28
N VAL A 26 1.90 -6.75 -0.69
CA VAL A 26 0.97 -5.67 -1.08
C VAL A 26 1.67 -4.32 -1.03
N VAL A 27 2.39 -4.05 0.05
CA VAL A 27 3.11 -2.79 0.22
C VAL A 27 4.25 -2.67 -0.81
N LYS A 28 5.04 -3.74 -0.98
CA LYS A 28 6.24 -3.69 -1.82
C LYS A 28 5.96 -3.47 -3.31
N VAL A 29 4.85 -3.99 -3.84
CA VAL A 29 4.54 -3.87 -5.27
C VAL A 29 4.32 -2.41 -5.72
N PHE A 30 3.92 -1.53 -4.81
CA PHE A 30 3.64 -0.12 -5.11
C PHE A 30 4.85 0.80 -4.95
N THR A 31 5.99 0.28 -4.48
CA THR A 31 7.21 1.08 -4.20
C THR A 31 7.76 1.84 -5.41
N GLY A 32 7.48 1.37 -6.64
CA GLY A 32 7.91 2.02 -7.88
C GLY A 32 6.96 3.11 -8.39
N LEU A 33 5.85 3.39 -7.70
CA LEU A 33 4.88 4.39 -8.15
C LEU A 33 5.36 5.83 -7.85
N PRO A 34 5.09 6.79 -8.76
CA PRO A 34 5.25 8.21 -8.47
C PRO A 34 4.52 8.62 -7.19
N GLY A 35 5.22 9.32 -6.30
CA GLY A 35 4.65 9.79 -5.03
C GLY A 35 4.59 8.75 -3.92
N VAL A 36 5.09 7.53 -4.16
CA VAL A 36 5.28 6.53 -3.12
C VAL A 36 6.70 6.64 -2.56
N ILE A 37 6.82 6.66 -1.22
CA ILE A 37 8.11 6.69 -0.53
C ILE A 37 8.31 5.36 0.16
N HIS A 38 9.32 4.60 -0.26
CA HIS A 38 9.72 3.37 0.40
C HIS A 38 10.87 3.62 1.37
N THR A 39 10.69 3.24 2.63
CA THR A 39 11.74 3.26 3.64
C THR A 39 12.03 1.81 4.07
N PRO A 40 13.17 1.24 3.67
CA PRO A 40 13.49 -0.15 3.97
C PRO A 40 13.70 -0.35 5.48
N ALA A 41 13.45 -1.58 5.95
CA ALA A 41 13.74 -1.93 7.33
C ALA A 41 15.23 -1.73 7.64
N LYS A 42 15.53 -1.14 8.79
CA LYS A 42 16.91 -0.92 9.26
C LYS A 42 17.10 -1.63 10.58
N ARG A 43 17.93 -2.68 10.58
CA ARG A 43 18.31 -3.40 11.80
C ARG A 43 19.40 -2.60 12.51
N GLY A 44 19.07 -1.94 13.62
CA GLY A 44 20.01 -1.21 14.46
C GLY A 44 20.52 -2.05 15.64
N LEU A 45 21.63 -1.62 16.25
CA LEU A 45 22.23 -2.26 17.44
C LEU A 45 21.30 -2.20 18.68
N PHE A 46 20.43 -1.18 18.77
CA PHE A 46 19.54 -0.98 19.93
C PHE A 46 18.04 -1.05 19.59
N ARG A 47 17.64 -0.71 18.36
CA ARG A 47 16.25 -0.85 17.87
C ARG A 47 16.25 -1.18 16.38
N SER A 48 15.37 -2.10 15.99
CA SER A 48 15.05 -2.37 14.59
C SER A 48 13.96 -1.39 14.15
N ASN A 49 14.18 -0.66 13.07
CA ASN A 49 13.12 0.09 12.42
C ASN A 49 12.44 -0.85 11.40
N PRO A 50 11.12 -1.06 11.52
CA PRO A 50 10.38 -1.85 10.55
C PRO A 50 10.33 -1.14 9.19
N GLU A 51 10.02 -1.93 8.17
CA GLU A 51 9.81 -1.44 6.81
C GLU A 51 8.57 -0.54 6.77
N ARG A 52 8.68 0.60 6.09
CA ARG A 52 7.61 1.58 5.96
C ARG A 52 7.42 1.95 4.50
N ILE A 53 6.17 2.11 4.11
CA ILE A 53 5.83 2.73 2.83
C ILE A 53 4.93 3.92 3.09
N GLN A 54 5.08 4.98 2.30
CA GLN A 54 4.14 6.08 2.28
C GLN A 54 3.46 6.13 0.92
N ILE A 55 2.14 6.10 0.90
CA ILE A 55 1.30 6.19 -0.30
C ILE A 55 0.35 7.36 -0.07
N GLY A 56 0.50 8.41 -0.89
CA GLY A 56 -0.24 9.65 -0.66
C GLY A 56 0.07 10.24 0.71
N ASP A 57 -0.98 10.45 1.51
CA ASP A 57 -0.87 11.00 2.86
C ASP A 57 -0.74 9.93 3.95
N TRP A 58 -0.60 8.66 3.59
CA TRP A 58 -0.62 7.56 4.55
C TRP A 58 0.70 6.83 4.58
N ARG A 59 1.24 6.60 5.78
CA ARG A 59 2.37 5.70 6.03
C ARG A 59 1.87 4.39 6.58
N TYR A 60 2.27 3.30 5.93
CA TYR A 60 1.98 1.95 6.35
C TYR A 60 3.23 1.27 6.89
N GLU A 61 3.07 0.59 8.00
CA GLU A 61 4.10 -0.15 8.70
C GLU A 61 3.55 -1.51 9.11
N ILE A 62 4.34 -2.57 8.95
CA ILE A 62 3.97 -3.89 9.46
C ILE A 62 4.36 -3.93 10.94
N ALA A 63 3.36 -4.02 11.80
CA ALA A 63 3.57 -4.17 13.23
C ALA A 63 4.15 -5.55 13.57
N HIS A 64 4.73 -5.68 14.76
CA HIS A 64 5.33 -6.94 15.22
C HIS A 64 4.36 -8.13 15.27
N ASP A 65 3.06 -7.86 15.37
CA ASP A 65 2.00 -8.85 15.37
C ASP A 65 1.48 -9.20 13.95
N GLY A 66 2.11 -8.64 12.91
CA GLY A 66 1.75 -8.87 11.51
C GLY A 66 0.59 -8.03 11.00
N ARG A 67 -0.03 -7.18 11.84
CA ARG A 67 -1.08 -6.25 11.41
C ARG A 67 -0.48 -5.03 10.72
N LEU A 68 -1.29 -4.38 9.89
CA LEU A 68 -0.87 -3.17 9.18
C LEU A 68 -1.23 -1.94 10.01
N LEU A 69 -0.22 -1.20 10.46
CA LEU A 69 -0.39 0.10 11.09
C LEU A 69 -0.42 1.16 9.99
N ALA A 70 -1.48 1.95 9.94
CA ALA A 70 -1.64 3.09 9.05
C ALA A 70 -1.55 4.38 9.86
N ALA A 71 -0.62 5.25 9.48
CA ALA A 71 -0.43 6.57 10.08
C ALA A 71 -0.77 7.64 9.05
N HIS A 72 -1.67 8.56 9.39
CA HIS A 72 -2.03 9.69 8.54
C HIS A 72 -1.01 10.81 8.74
N LEU A 73 -0.39 11.27 7.64
CA LEU A 73 0.60 12.33 7.62
C LEU A 73 0.02 13.60 6.99
N VAL A 74 0.25 14.72 7.67
CA VAL A 74 0.06 16.06 7.11
C VAL A 74 1.38 16.80 7.24
N ASN A 75 1.96 17.22 6.13
CA ASN A 75 3.28 17.87 6.08
C ASN A 75 4.39 17.08 6.81
N GLY A 76 4.36 15.75 6.73
CA GLY A 76 5.33 14.87 7.40
C GLY A 76 5.09 14.65 8.90
N ILE A 77 4.05 15.25 9.47
CA ILE A 77 3.65 15.06 10.88
C ILE A 77 2.56 14.00 10.94
N VAL A 78 2.73 13.00 11.81
CA VAL A 78 1.69 12.01 12.07
C VAL A 78 0.60 12.67 12.91
N ILE A 79 -0.62 12.73 12.38
CA ILE A 79 -1.78 13.32 13.06
C ILE A 79 -2.77 12.27 13.59
N GLY A 80 -2.61 11.01 13.18
CA GLY A 80 -3.41 9.89 13.65
C GLY A 80 -2.80 8.56 13.22
N GLU A 81 -3.00 7.53 14.03
CA GLU A 81 -2.57 6.17 13.74
C GLU A 81 -3.73 5.21 13.99
N GLU A 82 -3.88 4.22 13.12
CA GLU A 82 -4.84 3.15 13.27
C GLU A 82 -4.21 1.80 12.89
N ILE A 83 -4.64 0.74 13.57
CA ILE A 83 -4.28 -0.62 13.19
C ILE A 83 -5.40 -1.16 12.32
N LEU A 84 -5.06 -1.53 11.10
CA LEU A 84 -6.02 -2.03 10.12
C LEU A 84 -6.20 -3.54 10.26
N ASP A 85 -7.45 -3.97 10.39
CA ASP A 85 -7.83 -5.35 10.17
C ASP A 85 -7.68 -5.72 8.69
N ALA A 86 -7.46 -7.01 8.40
CA ALA A 86 -7.22 -7.49 7.05
C ALA A 86 -8.29 -7.04 6.03
N ALA A 87 -9.57 -6.99 6.45
CA ALA A 87 -10.67 -6.53 5.62
C ALA A 87 -10.62 -5.03 5.28
N ALA A 88 -10.01 -4.21 6.14
CA ALA A 88 -9.91 -2.76 5.97
C ALA A 88 -8.73 -2.34 5.07
N VAL A 89 -7.69 -3.17 4.97
CA VAL A 89 -6.44 -2.85 4.25
C VAL A 89 -6.68 -2.54 2.77
N GLY A 90 -7.43 -3.38 2.05
CA GLY A 90 -7.69 -3.19 0.61
C GLY A 90 -8.41 -1.87 0.29
N PRO A 91 -9.57 -1.58 0.91
CA PRO A 91 -10.25 -0.29 0.79
C PRO A 91 -9.38 0.90 1.21
N HIS A 92 -8.55 0.73 2.24
CA HIS A 92 -7.70 1.81 2.73
C HIS A 92 -6.57 2.16 1.75
N ILE A 93 -5.85 1.16 1.25
CA ILE A 93 -4.78 1.38 0.25
C ILE A 93 -5.37 1.87 -1.07
N GLY A 94 -6.52 1.34 -1.51
CA GLY A 94 -7.20 1.81 -2.72
C GLY A 94 -7.51 3.31 -2.66
N ARG A 95 -7.99 3.82 -1.52
CA ARG A 95 -8.21 5.26 -1.29
C ARG A 95 -6.91 6.06 -1.35
N ALA A 96 -5.82 5.57 -0.75
CA ALA A 96 -4.52 6.22 -0.80
C ALA A 96 -3.94 6.28 -2.23
N LEU A 97 -4.15 5.23 -3.04
CA LEU A 97 -3.80 5.24 -4.46
C LEU A 97 -4.66 6.24 -5.25
N GLY A 98 -5.95 6.39 -4.90
CA GLY A 98 -6.81 7.45 -5.43
C GLY A 98 -6.26 8.86 -5.16
N GLN A 99 -5.64 9.10 -4.00
CA GLN A 99 -4.94 10.37 -3.72
C GLN A 99 -3.73 10.59 -4.63
N ILE A 100 -2.99 9.52 -4.99
CA ILE A 100 -1.91 9.60 -5.97
C ILE A 100 -2.47 9.96 -7.35
N VAL A 101 -3.55 9.32 -7.79
CA VAL A 101 -4.21 9.66 -9.06
C VAL A 101 -4.68 11.11 -9.07
N ALA A 102 -5.27 11.60 -7.98
CA ALA A 102 -5.68 12.99 -7.87
C ALA A 102 -4.51 13.99 -7.95
N ARG A 103 -3.31 13.61 -7.47
CA ARG A 103 -2.11 14.46 -7.48
C ARG A 103 -1.34 14.44 -8.80
N TYR A 104 -1.19 13.26 -9.39
CA TYR A 104 -0.34 13.05 -10.57
C TYR A 104 -1.15 12.95 -11.88
N GLY A 105 -2.48 12.87 -11.80
CA GLY A 105 -3.38 12.76 -12.94
C GLY A 105 -3.42 11.36 -13.54
N ALA A 106 -4.12 11.23 -14.68
CA ALA A 106 -4.37 9.93 -15.32
C ALA A 106 -3.10 9.18 -15.81
N THR A 107 -1.96 9.87 -15.88
CA THR A 107 -0.68 9.30 -16.35
C THR A 107 -0.12 8.24 -15.41
N VAL A 108 -0.50 8.25 -14.13
CA VAL A 108 -0.05 7.26 -13.14
C VAL A 108 -0.88 5.97 -13.16
N ILE A 109 -2.09 6.01 -13.73
CA ILE A 109 -3.05 4.89 -13.72
C ILE A 109 -2.48 3.62 -14.36
N PRO A 110 -1.79 3.66 -15.52
CA PRO A 110 -1.18 2.46 -16.10
C PRO A 110 -0.16 1.79 -15.17
N ASN A 111 0.62 2.57 -14.42
CA ASN A 111 1.59 2.03 -13.46
C ASN A 111 0.90 1.37 -12.27
N ILE A 112 -0.20 1.98 -11.76
CA ILE A 112 -1.00 1.40 -10.69
C ILE A 112 -1.65 0.09 -11.15
N ASN A 113 -2.18 0.07 -12.38
CA ASN A 113 -2.78 -1.13 -12.96
C ASN A 113 -1.74 -2.25 -13.11
N ALA A 114 -0.56 -1.94 -13.63
CA ALA A 114 0.52 -2.91 -13.76
C ALA A 114 0.98 -3.47 -12.39
N ALA A 115 1.15 -2.62 -11.37
CA ALA A 115 1.48 -3.07 -10.02
C ALA A 115 0.37 -3.96 -9.43
N THR A 116 -0.89 -3.62 -9.68
CA THR A 116 -2.05 -4.42 -9.25
C THR A 116 -2.09 -5.77 -9.95
N GLU A 117 -1.74 -5.85 -11.23
CA GLU A 117 -1.66 -7.11 -11.97
C GLU A 117 -0.52 -8.01 -11.50
N VAL A 118 0.64 -7.43 -11.18
CA VAL A 118 1.75 -8.16 -10.54
C VAL A 118 1.31 -8.73 -9.19
N LEU A 119 0.57 -7.95 -8.40
CA LEU A 119 0.02 -8.40 -7.12
C LEU A 119 -0.99 -9.54 -7.28
N ALA A 120 -1.89 -9.44 -8.26
CA ALA A 120 -2.85 -10.48 -8.60
C ALA A 120 -2.14 -11.81 -8.95
N THR A 121 -1.14 -11.73 -9.84
CA THR A 121 -0.37 -12.91 -10.29
C THR A 121 0.42 -13.55 -9.13
N SER A 122 1.06 -12.74 -8.31
CA SER A 122 1.90 -13.21 -7.19
C SER A 122 1.11 -13.78 -6.01
N SER A 123 -0.17 -13.42 -5.88
CA SER A 123 -1.07 -13.99 -4.87
C SER A 123 -1.81 -15.24 -5.34
N GLY A 124 -1.64 -15.65 -6.60
CA GLY A 124 -2.43 -16.73 -7.21
C GLY A 124 -3.88 -16.32 -7.50
N TYR A 125 -4.22 -15.04 -7.32
CA TYR A 125 -5.50 -14.46 -7.68
C TYR A 125 -5.45 -14.01 -9.14
N SER A 126 -5.65 -14.92 -10.09
CA SER A 126 -5.95 -14.54 -11.47
C SER A 126 -7.44 -14.23 -11.57
N GLN A 127 -7.81 -13.01 -11.97
CA GLN A 127 -9.17 -12.73 -12.45
C GLN A 127 -9.47 -13.50 -13.73
#